data_AF-A0A7K4B486-F1
#
_entry.id   AF-A0A7K4B486-F1
#
_cell.length_a   1.000
_cell.length_b   1.000
_cell.length_c   1.000
_cell.angle_alpha   90.00
_cell.angle_beta   90.00
_cell.angle_gamma   90.00
#
_symmetry.space_group_name_H-M   'P 1'
#
loop_
_entity.id
_entity.type
_entity.pdbx_description
1 polymer ?
#
loop_
_entity_poly.entity_id
_entity_poly.type
_entity_poly.pdbx_seq_one_letter_code
_entity_poly.pdbx_strand_id
1 'polypeptide(L)'
;MVRKPNSMYRNLAKKAYTRKEYMGGIPGIKVVHFDMGNLTGEFPMEVSLVVDESCQIRHSALEAARMSINRKLNKEIGRANYHLKLRTYPHHVLRENKQATGAGADRVSQGMRLAFGKAVGTAARVRENQKIFTVFS
;
A
#
# COMPACT_ATOMS: atom_id res chain seq x y z
N MET A 1 -9.88 3.24 16.96
CA MET A 1 -8.50 2.75 17.20
C MET A 1 -7.56 3.44 16.23
N VAL A 2 -6.56 4.16 16.73
CA VAL A 2 -5.59 4.89 15.91
C VAL A 2 -4.77 3.90 15.09
N ARG A 3 -4.50 4.20 13.81
CA ARG A 3 -3.64 3.36 12.97
C ARG A 3 -2.20 3.48 13.47
N LYS A 4 -1.53 2.34 13.64
CA LYS A 4 -0.10 2.32 13.97
C LYS A 4 0.73 3.00 12.88
N PRO A 5 1.82 3.69 13.25
CA PRO A 5 2.67 4.41 12.30
C PRO A 5 3.31 3.46 11.30
N ASN A 6 3.65 3.98 10.10
CA ASN A 6 4.24 3.17 9.03
C ASN A 6 5.64 2.66 9.36
N SER A 7 6.38 3.34 10.24
CA SER A 7 7.70 2.91 10.71
C SER A 7 7.70 1.46 11.24
N MET A 8 6.62 1.03 11.88
CA MET A 8 6.48 -0.34 12.40
C MET A 8 6.36 -1.43 11.32
N TYR A 9 6.04 -1.06 10.08
CA TYR A 9 5.81 -2.00 8.98
C TYR A 9 6.82 -1.86 7.84
N ARG A 10 7.72 -0.87 7.90
CA ARG A 10 8.65 -0.52 6.80
C ARG A 10 9.55 -1.69 6.42
N ASN A 11 10.10 -2.40 7.40
CA ASN A 11 11.12 -3.42 7.16
C ASN A 11 10.53 -4.75 6.65
N LEU A 12 11.24 -5.41 5.75
CA LEU A 12 10.88 -6.72 5.19
C LEU A 12 11.26 -7.89 6.12
N ALA A 13 10.95 -7.79 7.41
CA ALA A 13 11.46 -8.72 8.43
C ALA A 13 10.83 -10.13 8.42
N LYS A 14 9.66 -10.32 7.80
CA LYS A 14 8.88 -11.57 7.86
C LYS A 14 8.70 -12.18 6.48
N LYS A 15 8.44 -13.49 6.40
CA LYS A 15 8.03 -14.16 5.14
C LYS A 15 6.78 -13.50 4.54
N ALA A 16 6.61 -13.64 3.23
CA ALA A 16 5.45 -13.09 2.53
C ALA A 16 4.17 -13.82 2.98
N TYR A 17 3.16 -13.03 3.31
CA TYR A 17 1.83 -13.50 3.72
C TYR A 17 0.80 -12.94 2.74
N THR A 18 0.42 -13.74 1.73
CA THR A 18 -0.31 -13.28 0.52
C THR A 18 -1.49 -14.17 0.13
N ARG A 19 -1.51 -15.44 0.52
CA ARG A 19 -2.54 -16.44 0.19
C ARG A 19 -3.84 -16.17 0.94
N LYS A 20 -4.74 -15.40 0.33
CA LYS A 20 -5.97 -14.89 0.96
C LYS A 20 -6.98 -16.00 1.29
N GLU A 21 -6.96 -17.11 0.56
CA GLU A 21 -7.86 -18.26 0.76
C GLU A 21 -7.68 -18.92 2.14
N TYR A 22 -6.52 -18.76 2.78
CA TYR A 22 -6.25 -19.26 4.13
C TYR A 22 -6.47 -18.17 5.21
N MET A 23 -7.04 -17.01 4.86
CA MET A 23 -7.16 -15.86 5.74
C MET A 23 -8.58 -15.28 5.76
N GLY A 24 -9.20 -15.24 6.94
CA GLY A 24 -10.45 -14.50 7.15
C GLY A 24 -10.23 -13.02 7.49
N GLY A 25 -11.17 -12.17 7.09
CA GLY A 25 -11.27 -10.78 7.57
C GLY A 25 -10.17 -9.83 7.09
N ILE A 26 -9.63 -10.04 5.89
CA ILE A 26 -8.67 -9.10 5.28
C ILE A 26 -9.40 -7.82 4.89
N PRO A 27 -8.97 -6.64 5.39
CA PRO A 27 -9.57 -5.37 4.96
C PRO A 27 -9.35 -5.11 3.47
N GLY A 28 -10.34 -4.47 2.83
CA GLY A 28 -10.24 -4.06 1.44
C GLY A 28 -9.06 -3.11 1.16
N ILE A 29 -8.55 -3.15 -0.06
CA ILE A 29 -7.50 -2.23 -0.52
C ILE A 29 -8.11 -0.85 -0.79
N LYS A 30 -7.40 0.24 -0.44
CA LYS A 30 -7.85 1.60 -0.81
C LYS A 30 -7.51 1.99 -2.24
N VAL A 31 -6.47 1.41 -2.81
CA VAL A 31 -6.09 1.68 -4.20
C VAL A 31 -7.04 0.93 -5.11
N VAL A 32 -7.84 1.68 -5.88
CA VAL A 32 -8.81 1.10 -6.82
C VAL A 32 -8.30 1.19 -8.25
N HIS A 33 -7.70 2.32 -8.62
CA HIS A 33 -7.22 2.58 -9.99
C HIS A 33 -5.70 2.51 -10.06
N PHE A 34 -5.19 1.70 -10.99
CA PHE A 34 -3.75 1.55 -11.25
C PHE A 34 -3.29 2.31 -12.48
N ASP A 35 -4.20 2.63 -13.40
CA ASP A 35 -3.92 3.40 -14.60
C ASP A 35 -4.85 4.62 -14.65
N MET A 36 -4.32 5.76 -15.12
CA MET A 36 -5.03 7.03 -15.20
C MET A 36 -4.52 7.91 -16.34
N GLY A 37 -5.32 8.92 -16.70
CA GLY A 37 -5.03 9.82 -17.81
C GLY A 37 -5.58 9.27 -19.11
N ASN A 38 -4.83 9.42 -20.20
CA ASN A 38 -5.12 8.89 -21.52
C ASN A 38 -4.39 7.56 -21.71
N LEU A 39 -5.14 6.46 -21.72
CA LEU A 39 -4.57 5.10 -21.80
C LEU A 39 -4.21 4.67 -23.22
N THR A 40 -4.71 5.39 -24.22
CA THR A 40 -4.56 5.07 -25.64
C THR A 40 -3.58 6.01 -26.36
N GLY A 41 -3.09 7.04 -25.67
CA GLY A 41 -2.12 7.98 -26.22
C GLY A 41 -0.74 7.35 -26.36
N GLU A 42 -0.04 7.71 -27.42
CA GLU A 42 1.39 7.44 -27.56
C GLU A 42 2.18 8.63 -27.04
N PHE A 43 3.15 8.36 -26.17
CA PHE A 43 3.91 9.36 -25.46
C PHE A 43 5.41 9.12 -25.65
N PRO A 44 6.21 10.11 -26.06
CA PRO A 44 7.62 9.93 -26.34
C PRO A 44 8.49 9.82 -25.07
N MET A 45 8.01 10.29 -23.91
CA MET A 45 8.79 10.31 -22.68
C MET A 45 8.25 9.30 -21.64
N GLU A 46 9.15 8.60 -20.95
CA GLU A 46 8.84 7.80 -19.75
C GLU A 46 9.64 8.33 -18.55
N VAL A 47 8.94 8.72 -17.48
CA VAL A 47 9.54 9.06 -16.19
C VAL A 47 9.07 8.06 -15.14
N SER A 48 10.01 7.40 -14.47
CA SER A 48 9.71 6.38 -13.45
C SER A 48 10.22 6.77 -12.08
N LEU A 49 9.37 6.63 -11.05
CA LEU A 49 9.77 6.70 -9.66
C LEU A 49 10.29 5.32 -9.22
N VAL A 50 11.54 5.27 -8.82
CA VAL A 50 12.25 4.05 -8.44
C VAL A 50 12.51 4.03 -6.94
N VAL A 51 12.47 2.84 -6.36
CA VAL A 51 12.78 2.57 -4.96
C VAL A 51 14.28 2.58 -4.75
N ASP A 52 14.76 3.38 -3.82
CA ASP A 52 16.17 3.37 -3.40
C ASP A 52 16.48 2.24 -2.41
N GLU A 53 15.59 1.99 -1.44
CA GLU A 53 15.78 0.93 -0.44
C GLU A 53 14.61 -0.05 -0.37
N SER A 54 14.94 -1.34 -0.20
CA SER A 54 13.94 -2.40 -0.06
C SER A 54 13.06 -2.19 1.17
N CYS A 55 11.75 -2.00 0.95
CA CYS A 55 10.82 -1.65 2.02
C CYS A 55 9.39 -2.15 1.75
N GLN A 56 8.48 -1.85 2.68
CA GLN A 56 7.04 -2.07 2.53
C GLN A 56 6.29 -0.75 2.43
N ILE A 57 5.45 -0.61 1.40
CA ILE A 57 4.62 0.56 1.18
C ILE A 57 3.17 0.17 1.39
N ARG A 58 2.50 0.79 2.36
CA ARG A 58 1.09 0.51 2.63
C ARG A 58 0.19 0.96 1.48
N HIS A 59 -0.90 0.22 1.26
CA HIS A 59 -1.93 0.58 0.26
C HIS A 59 -2.42 2.03 0.42
N SER A 60 -2.55 2.54 1.65
CA SER A 60 -2.98 3.92 1.88
C SER A 60 -1.95 4.96 1.45
N ALA A 61 -0.66 4.64 1.53
CA ALA A 61 0.42 5.52 1.06
C ALA A 61 0.48 5.53 -0.47
N LEU A 62 0.32 4.36 -1.11
CA LEU A 62 0.20 4.26 -2.57
C LEU A 62 -0.97 5.09 -3.09
N GLU A 63 -2.14 5.01 -2.43
CA GLU A 63 -3.33 5.78 -2.84
C GLU A 63 -3.12 7.29 -2.67
N ALA A 64 -2.52 7.71 -1.55
CA ALA A 64 -2.23 9.12 -1.31
C ALA A 64 -1.24 9.70 -2.35
N ALA A 65 -0.17 8.95 -2.66
CA ALA A 65 0.79 9.34 -3.69
C ALA A 65 0.12 9.41 -5.07
N ARG A 66 -0.67 8.39 -5.44
CA ARG A 66 -1.43 8.33 -6.69
C ARG A 66 -2.33 9.57 -6.86
N MET A 67 -3.12 9.91 -5.84
CA MET A 67 -4.00 11.08 -5.87
C MET A 67 -3.20 12.39 -6.02
N SER A 68 -2.08 12.52 -5.32
CA SER A 68 -1.23 13.71 -5.36
C SER A 68 -0.61 13.91 -6.75
N ILE A 69 -0.01 12.85 -7.31
CA ILE A 69 0.60 12.90 -8.65
C ILE A 69 -0.47 13.23 -9.69
N ASN A 70 -1.61 12.54 -9.67
CA ASN A 70 -2.67 12.77 -10.64
C ASN A 70 -3.27 14.18 -10.58
N ARG A 71 -3.45 14.74 -9.38
CA ARG A 71 -3.92 16.12 -9.21
C ARG A 71 -2.93 17.11 -9.83
N LYS A 72 -1.63 16.91 -9.63
CA LYS A 72 -0.57 17.77 -10.17
C LYS A 72 -0.53 17.69 -11.70
N LEU A 73 -0.45 16.48 -12.26
CA LEU A 73 -0.42 16.26 -13.72
C LEU A 73 -1.68 16.82 -14.41
N ASN A 74 -2.86 16.55 -13.86
CA ASN A 74 -4.10 17.06 -14.44
C ASN A 74 -4.18 18.61 -14.40
N LYS A 75 -3.57 19.26 -13.42
CA LYS A 75 -3.53 20.72 -13.33
C LYS A 75 -2.54 21.34 -14.34
N GLU A 76 -1.40 20.70 -14.57
CA GLU A 76 -0.29 21.32 -15.32
C GLU A 76 -0.30 21.00 -16.80
N ILE A 77 -0.58 19.74 -17.17
CA ILE A 77 -0.53 19.29 -18.57
C ILE A 77 -1.89 18.81 -19.09
N GLY A 78 -2.85 18.56 -18.20
CA GLY A 78 -4.20 18.15 -18.56
C GLY A 78 -4.34 16.65 -18.85
N ARG A 79 -5.53 16.10 -18.59
CA ARG A 79 -5.82 14.65 -18.60
C ARG A 79 -5.47 13.92 -19.90
N ALA A 80 -5.58 14.57 -21.05
CA ALA A 80 -5.33 13.94 -22.36
C ALA A 80 -3.83 13.71 -22.65
N ASN A 81 -2.96 14.41 -21.94
CA ASN A 81 -1.53 14.55 -22.26
C ASN A 81 -0.62 13.72 -21.35
N TYR A 82 -1.18 12.78 -20.56
CA TYR A 82 -0.35 11.82 -19.81
C TYR A 82 -1.02 10.48 -19.62
N HIS A 83 -0.20 9.45 -19.40
CA HIS A 83 -0.60 8.17 -18.81
C HIS A 83 0.16 7.96 -17.50
N LEU A 84 -0.57 7.92 -16.39
CA LEU A 84 0.00 7.60 -15.07
C LEU A 84 -0.32 6.15 -14.70
N LYS A 85 0.72 5.37 -14.45
CA LYS A 85 0.65 3.97 -14.05
C LYS A 85 1.27 3.73 -12.68
N LEU A 86 0.49 3.18 -11.76
CA LEU A 86 0.97 2.54 -10.54
C LEU A 86 1.32 1.08 -10.87
N ARG A 87 2.60 0.72 -10.77
CA ARG A 87 3.10 -0.60 -11.14
C ARG A 87 3.00 -1.64 -10.02
N THR A 88 2.95 -1.19 -8.76
CA THR A 88 3.03 -2.09 -7.60
C THR A 88 1.67 -2.34 -6.97
N TYR A 89 1.32 -3.61 -6.75
CA TYR A 89 0.09 -4.01 -6.07
C TYR A 89 0.36 -4.46 -4.61
N PRO A 90 -0.48 -4.05 -3.63
CA PRO A 90 -0.27 -4.38 -2.22
C PRO A 90 -0.77 -5.80 -1.87
N HIS A 91 0.01 -6.82 -2.20
CA HIS A 91 -0.34 -8.22 -1.94
C HIS A 91 -0.18 -8.67 -0.48
N HIS A 92 0.76 -8.06 0.26
CA HIS A 92 1.14 -8.57 1.56
C HIS A 92 0.15 -8.13 2.64
N VAL A 93 -0.42 -9.07 3.38
CA VAL A 93 -1.33 -8.81 4.49
C VAL A 93 -0.55 -8.50 5.77
N LEU A 94 -0.78 -7.30 6.31
CA LEU A 94 -0.27 -6.87 7.61
C LEU A 94 -1.16 -7.38 8.73
N ARG A 95 -0.54 -7.82 9.82
CA ARG A 95 -1.25 -8.39 10.98
C ARG A 95 -0.75 -7.78 12.28
N GLU A 96 -1.67 -7.60 13.22
CA GLU A 96 -1.38 -7.03 14.53
C GLU A 96 -2.05 -7.84 15.64
N ASN A 97 -1.30 -8.15 16.69
CA ASN A 97 -1.90 -8.58 17.95
C ASN A 97 -2.56 -7.36 18.60
N LYS A 98 -3.89 -7.24 18.45
CA LYS A 98 -4.66 -6.13 19.01
C LYS A 98 -4.95 -6.43 20.47
N GLN A 99 -4.41 -5.62 21.37
CA GLN A 99 -4.74 -5.65 22.79
C GLN A 99 -6.09 -4.99 23.00
N ALA A 100 -6.93 -5.59 23.84
CA ALA A 100 -8.14 -4.94 24.33
C ALA A 100 -7.74 -3.83 25.31
N THR A 101 -8.36 -2.67 25.18
CA THR A 101 -8.10 -1.49 26.04
C THR A 101 -9.43 -0.94 26.53
N GLY A 102 -9.51 -0.52 27.79
CA GLY A 102 -10.73 0.00 28.41
C GLY A 102 -11.15 -0.79 29.65
N ALA A 103 -12.26 -0.41 30.28
CA ALA A 103 -12.79 -1.12 31.44
C ALA A 103 -13.21 -2.56 31.07
N GLY A 104 -12.81 -3.55 31.87
CA GLY A 104 -13.09 -4.96 31.60
C GLY A 104 -12.20 -5.62 30.53
N ALA A 105 -11.18 -4.92 30.03
CA ALA A 105 -10.23 -5.48 29.07
C ALA A 105 -9.41 -6.64 29.66
N ASP A 106 -9.17 -6.64 30.97
CA ASP A 106 -8.54 -7.71 31.74
C ASP A 106 -9.28 -9.06 31.60
N ARG A 107 -10.60 -9.03 31.41
CA ARG A 107 -11.43 -10.23 31.27
C ARG A 107 -11.35 -10.86 29.87
N VAL A 108 -10.84 -10.11 28.88
CA VAL A 108 -10.86 -10.50 27.46
C VAL A 108 -9.46 -10.52 26.86
N SER A 109 -8.53 -9.76 27.42
CA SER A 109 -7.14 -9.69 26.98
C SER A 109 -6.35 -10.87 27.51
N GLN A 110 -5.70 -11.61 26.62
CA GLN A 110 -4.82 -12.73 26.98
C GLN A 110 -3.33 -12.33 26.95
N GLY A 111 -3.02 -11.04 26.87
CA GLY A 111 -1.65 -10.54 26.72
C GLY A 111 -0.97 -11.12 25.47
N MET A 112 0.07 -11.92 25.68
CA MET A 112 0.83 -12.61 24.62
C MET A 112 0.39 -14.06 24.36
N ARG A 113 -0.52 -14.61 25.15
CA ARG A 113 -1.11 -15.92 24.85
C ARG A 113 -1.95 -15.80 23.57
N LEU A 114 -1.82 -16.75 22.66
CA LEU A 114 -2.47 -16.75 21.34
C LEU A 114 -2.22 -15.47 20.53
N ALA A 115 -0.99 -14.92 20.56
CA ALA A 115 -0.62 -13.65 19.93
C ALA A 115 -0.61 -13.61 18.39
N PHE A 116 -1.23 -14.57 17.70
CA PHE A 116 -1.36 -14.54 16.25
C PHE A 116 -2.30 -13.40 15.85
N GLY A 117 -1.72 -12.35 15.26
CA GLY A 117 -2.44 -11.10 15.02
C GLY A 117 -3.66 -11.21 14.10
N LYS A 118 -4.53 -10.21 14.11
CA LYS A 118 -5.62 -10.08 13.13
C LYS A 118 -5.15 -9.30 11.91
N ALA A 119 -5.73 -9.53 10.74
CA ALA A 119 -5.44 -8.74 9.54
C ALA A 119 -5.87 -7.27 9.75
N VAL A 120 -5.01 -6.33 9.39
CA VAL A 120 -5.24 -4.89 9.59
C VAL A 120 -5.13 -4.06 8.31
N GLY A 121 -4.58 -4.62 7.25
CA GLY A 121 -4.48 -3.97 5.95
C GLY A 121 -3.44 -4.67 5.08
N THR A 122 -3.16 -4.07 3.92
CA THR A 122 -2.16 -4.60 2.99
C THR A 122 -1.03 -3.62 2.68
N ALA A 123 0.09 -4.16 2.25
CA ALA A 123 1.27 -3.43 1.78
C ALA A 123 1.86 -4.09 0.53
N ALA A 124 2.47 -3.27 -0.32
CA ALA A 124 3.36 -3.72 -1.37
C ALA A 124 4.75 -3.92 -0.76
N ARG A 125 5.36 -5.08 -1.03
CA ARG A 125 6.76 -5.32 -0.73
C ARG A 125 7.54 -4.96 -1.97
N VAL A 126 8.45 -4.00 -1.85
CA VAL A 126 9.23 -3.50 -2.98
C VAL A 126 10.72 -3.75 -2.71
N ARG A 127 11.46 -4.00 -3.79
CA ARG A 127 12.91 -4.14 -3.77
C ARG A 127 13.56 -2.83 -4.20
N GLU A 128 14.82 -2.66 -3.82
CA GLU A 128 15.69 -1.66 -4.41
C GLU A 128 15.68 -1.74 -5.94
N ASN A 129 15.75 -0.58 -6.60
CA ASN A 129 15.64 -0.38 -8.03
C ASN A 129 14.30 -0.81 -8.68
N GLN A 130 13.27 -1.12 -7.89
CA GLN A 130 11.94 -1.42 -8.42
C GLN A 130 11.15 -0.14 -8.75
N LYS A 131 10.59 -0.08 -9.97
CA LYS A 131 9.66 1.01 -10.38
C LYS A 131 8.33 0.92 -9.62
N ILE A 132 7.89 2.01 -8.98
CA ILE A 132 6.59 2.11 -8.30
C ILE A 132 5.56 2.81 -9.18
N PHE A 133 5.89 4.02 -9.64
CA PHE A 133 5.05 4.82 -10.50
C PHE A 133 5.78 5.11 -11.80
N THR A 134 5.02 5.19 -12.88
CA THR A 134 5.52 5.68 -14.17
C THR A 134 4.53 6.66 -14.74
N VAL A 135 5.06 7.77 -15.26
CA VAL A 135 4.31 8.75 -16.04
C VAL A 135 4.86 8.72 -17.45
N PHE A 136 3.96 8.58 -18.42
CA PHE A 136 4.24 8.79 -19.83
C PHE A 136 3.65 10.14 -20.23
N SER A 137 4.41 10.96 -20.95
CA SER A 137 4.02 12.30 -21.43
C SER A 137 4.71 12.65 -22.74
#